data_AF-A0A3D0SLJ1-F1
#
_entry.id   AF-A0A3D0SLJ1-F1
#
_cell.length_a   1.000
_cell.length_b   1.000
_cell.length_c   1.000
_cell.angle_alpha   90.00
_cell.angle_beta   90.00
_cell.angle_gamma   90.00
#
_symmetry.space_group_name_H-M   'P 1'
#
loop_
_entity.id
_entity.type
_entity.pdbx_description
1 polymer ?
#
loop_
_entity_poly.entity_id
_entity_poly.type
_entity_poly.pdbx_seq_one_letter_code
_entity_poly.pdbx_strand_id
1 'polypeptide(L)'
;MPRIDFYVLPDVKENGRVLLACRLAGKAYGLGHTVYLFTASEVQAAALDDLLWTFRQDSFIPHERYPVTGEGSPVLIGTAS
;
A
#
# COMPACT_ATOMS: atom_id res chain seq x y z
N MET A 1 20.43 -8.18 7.69
CA MET A 1 20.79 -7.43 6.47
C MET A 1 19.49 -7.07 5.75
N PRO A 2 19.28 -5.82 5.28
CA PRO A 2 18.05 -5.45 4.58
C PRO A 2 17.93 -6.22 3.26
N ARG A 3 16.70 -6.61 2.91
CA ARG A 3 16.37 -7.24 1.62
C ARG A 3 15.59 -6.24 0.77
N ILE A 4 15.98 -6.12 -0.50
CA ILE A 4 15.37 -5.21 -1.46
C ILE A 4 15.02 -6.02 -2.70
N ASP A 5 13.74 -6.06 -3.05
CA ASP A 5 13.23 -6.73 -4.25
C ASP A 5 12.65 -5.67 -5.21
N PHE A 6 13.00 -5.77 -6.50
CA PHE A 6 12.45 -4.91 -7.56
C PHE A 6 11.48 -5.71 -8.42
N TYR A 7 10.29 -5.17 -8.64
CA TYR A 7 9.26 -5.80 -9.46
C TYR A 7 9.21 -5.14 -10.84
N VAL A 8 9.45 -5.93 -11.89
CA VAL A 8 9.36 -5.49 -13.29
C VAL A 8 7.97 -5.86 -13.81
N LEU A 9 7.19 -4.86 -14.22
CA LEU A 9 5.84 -5.05 -14.76
C LEU A 9 5.85 -5.03 -16.30
N PRO A 10 5.06 -5.89 -16.97
CA PRO A 10 5.02 -5.96 -18.43
C PRO A 10 4.25 -4.81 -19.10
N ASP A 11 3.40 -4.09 -18.35
CA ASP A 11 2.64 -2.94 -18.84
C ASP A 11 3.09 -1.67 -18.10
N VAL A 12 3.27 -0.58 -18.85
CA VAL A 12 3.73 0.74 -18.35
C VAL A 12 2.58 1.53 -17.71
N LYS A 13 1.33 1.04 -17.79
CA LYS A 13 0.18 1.72 -17.18
C LYS A 13 0.39 1.92 -15.69
N GLU A 14 0.16 3.17 -15.25
CA GLU A 14 0.30 3.60 -13.87
C GLU A 14 -0.50 2.74 -12.89
N ASN A 15 -1.70 2.32 -13.28
CA ASN A 15 -2.57 1.45 -12.48
C ASN A 15 -1.93 0.09 -12.16
N GLY A 16 -1.04 -0.44 -13.02
CA GLY A 16 -0.39 -1.72 -12.78
C GLY A 16 0.51 -1.71 -11.54
N ARG A 17 1.21 -0.59 -11.32
CA ARG A 17 2.09 -0.39 -10.16
C ARG A 17 1.29 -0.30 -8.87
N VAL A 18 0.22 0.48 -8.87
CA VAL A 18 -0.63 0.69 -7.69
C VAL A 18 -1.35 -0.62 -7.32
N LEU A 19 -1.88 -1.36 -8.29
CA LEU A 19 -2.50 -2.67 -8.05
C LEU A 19 -1.50 -3.72 -7.53
N LEU A 20 -0.24 -3.67 -7.99
CA LEU A 20 0.81 -4.52 -7.44
C LEU A 20 1.07 -4.16 -5.97
N ALA A 21 1.15 -2.86 -5.64
CA ALA A 21 1.33 -2.41 -4.26
C ALA A 21 0.21 -2.92 -3.34
N CYS A 22 -1.06 -2.86 -3.76
CA CYS A 22 -2.18 -3.43 -3.00
C CYS A 22 -2.01 -4.94 -2.74
N ARG A 23 -1.62 -5.71 -3.77
CA ARG A 23 -1.38 -7.17 -3.62
C ARG A 23 -0.24 -7.47 -2.67
N LEU A 24 0.85 -6.71 -2.74
CA LEU A 24 2.00 -6.89 -1.85
C LEU A 24 1.65 -6.53 -0.40
N ALA A 25 0.94 -5.42 -0.19
CA ALA A 25 0.45 -5.02 1.13
C ALA A 25 -0.47 -6.08 1.73
N GLY A 26 -1.46 -6.56 0.96
CA GLY A 26 -2.39 -7.59 1.42
C GLY A 26 -1.67 -8.91 1.76
N LYS A 27 -0.71 -9.34 0.93
CA LYS A 27 0.10 -10.53 1.21
C LYS A 27 0.94 -10.36 2.48
N ALA A 28 1.63 -9.24 2.64
CA ALA A 28 2.47 -8.99 3.80
C ALA A 28 1.64 -8.89 5.09
N TYR A 29 0.50 -8.20 5.04
CA TYR A 29 -0.47 -8.16 6.14
C TYR A 29 -0.97 -9.56 6.51
N GLY A 30 -1.36 -10.38 5.53
CA GLY A 30 -1.78 -11.78 5.75
C GLY A 30 -0.70 -12.68 6.35
N LEU A 31 0.58 -12.30 6.24
CA LEU A 31 1.72 -12.97 6.89
C LEU A 31 2.04 -12.40 8.28
N GLY A 32 1.23 -11.45 8.79
CA GLY A 32 1.41 -10.83 10.10
C GLY A 32 2.44 -9.69 10.12
N HIS A 33 2.85 -9.18 8.97
CA HIS A 33 3.77 -8.04 8.91
C HIS A 33 3.04 -6.70 8.99
N THR A 34 3.72 -5.71 9.57
CA THR A 34 3.33 -4.30 9.41
C THR A 34 3.93 -3.75 8.11
N VAL A 35 3.17 -2.91 7.42
CA VAL A 35 3.49 -2.42 6.07
C VAL A 35 3.43 -0.91 6.05
N TYR A 36 4.40 -0.29 5.39
CA TYR A 36 4.38 1.14 5.09
C TYR A 36 4.44 1.33 3.58
N LEU A 37 3.40 1.96 3.01
CA LEU A 37 3.28 2.32 1.62
C LEU A 37 3.67 3.78 1.45
N PHE A 38 4.77 4.03 0.75
CA PHE A 38 5.27 5.37 0.49
C PHE A 38 4.90 5.82 -0.93
N THR A 39 4.18 6.93 -1.03
CA THR A 39 3.73 7.53 -2.30
C THR A 39 4.44 8.84 -2.59
N ALA A 40 4.40 9.29 -3.85
CA ALA A 40 5.11 10.51 -4.26
C ALA A 40 4.33 11.81 -3.97
N SER A 41 3.02 11.74 -3.75
CA SER A 41 2.18 12.90 -3.43
C SER A 41 0.94 12.50 -2.64
N GLU A 42 0.31 13.47 -1.97
CA GLU A 42 -0.98 13.28 -1.28
C GLU A 42 -2.08 12.76 -2.22
N VAL A 43 -2.09 13.18 -3.48
CA VAL A 43 -3.07 12.72 -4.48
C VAL A 43 -2.93 11.21 -4.73
N GLN A 44 -1.70 10.72 -4.91
CA GLN A 44 -1.46 9.29 -5.07
C GLN A 44 -1.79 8.51 -3.80
N ALA A 45 -1.48 9.12 -2.66
CA ALA A 45 -1.69 8.54 -1.36
C ALA A 45 -3.20 8.34 -1.07
N ALA A 46 -4.04 9.34 -1.35
CA ALA A 46 -5.49 9.24 -1.25
C ALA A 46 -6.08 8.22 -2.24
N ALA A 47 -5.61 8.20 -3.49
CA ALA A 47 -6.06 7.22 -4.47
C ALA A 47 -5.71 5.77 -4.06
N LEU A 48 -4.56 5.56 -3.42
CA LEU A 48 -4.16 4.26 -2.91
C LEU A 48 -4.99 3.83 -1.69
N ASP A 49 -5.36 4.77 -0.82
CA ASP A 49 -6.27 4.57 0.32
C ASP A 49 -7.61 4.00 -0.15
N ASP A 50 -8.27 4.68 -1.09
CA ASP A 50 -9.52 4.21 -1.70
C ASP A 50 -9.37 2.85 -2.40
N LEU A 51 -8.24 2.66 -3.10
CA LEU A 51 -8.02 1.43 -3.86
C LEU A 51 -7.78 0.22 -2.97
N LEU A 52 -7.13 0.37 -1.81
CA LEU A 52 -6.91 -0.74 -0.87
C LEU A 52 -8.23 -1.33 -0.35
N TRP A 53 -9.30 -0.54 -0.29
CA TRP A 53 -10.64 -1.02 0.03
C TRP A 53 -11.33 -1.74 -1.12
N THR A 54 -11.04 -1.36 -2.37
CA THR A 54 -11.88 -1.70 -3.52
C THR A 54 -11.22 -2.61 -4.56
N PHE A 55 -9.89 -2.78 -4.51
CA PHE A 55 -9.16 -3.50 -5.57
C PHE A 55 -9.53 -4.98 -5.71
N ARG A 56 -10.11 -5.59 -4.68
CA ARG A 56 -10.57 -6.97 -4.69
C ARG A 56 -11.72 -7.19 -3.70
N GLN A 57 -12.84 -7.76 -4.16
CA GLN A 57 -14.06 -7.91 -3.35
C GLN A 57 -13.89 -8.77 -2.08
N ASP A 58 -12.91 -9.69 -2.07
CA ASP A 58 -12.62 -10.60 -0.95
C ASP A 58 -11.33 -10.21 -0.19
N SER A 59 -10.88 -8.96 -0.28
CA SER A 59 -9.77 -8.46 0.55
C SER A 59 -10.24 -7.46 1.59
N PHE A 60 -9.79 -7.67 2.83
CA PHE A 60 -9.80 -6.65 3.87
C PHE A 60 -8.35 -6.38 4.28
N ILE A 61 -7.88 -5.15 4.04
CA ILE A 61 -6.55 -4.69 4.45
C ILE A 61 -6.78 -3.51 5.39
N PRO A 62 -6.67 -3.67 6.71
CA PRO A 62 -6.84 -2.57 7.65
C PRO A 62 -5.67 -1.59 7.50
N HIS A 63 -5.98 -0.38 7.03
CA HIS A 63 -4.99 0.63 6.71
C HIS A 63 -5.41 2.04 7.13
N GLU A 64 -4.44 2.94 7.26
CA GLU A 64 -4.65 4.33 7.66
C GLU A 64 -3.62 5.27 7.02
N ARG A 65 -3.98 6.55 6.91
CA ARG A 65 -3.10 7.65 6.52
C ARG A 65 -2.08 7.94 7.62
N TYR A 66 -0.80 8.07 7.26
CA TYR A 66 0.24 8.59 8.14
C TYR A 66 0.32 10.13 8.05
N PRO A 67 0.52 10.87 9.15
CA PRO A 67 0.76 10.40 10.52
C PRO A 67 -0.52 9.94 11.21
N VAL A 68 -0.38 8.91 12.05
CA VAL A 68 -1.50 8.35 12.82
C VAL A 68 -1.67 9.08 14.15
N THR A 69 -2.92 9.24 14.60
CA THR A 69 -3.25 9.67 15.96
C THR A 69 -3.74 8.48 16.79
N GLY A 70 -2.88 7.87 17.61
CA GLY A 70 -3.24 6.76 18.50
C GLY A 70 -2.59 5.42 18.13
N GLU A 71 -3.25 4.30 18.42
CA GLU A 71 -2.83 2.98 17.93
C GLU A 71 -3.12 2.89 16.43
N GLY A 72 -2.06 2.72 15.63
CA GLY A 72 -2.19 2.73 14.18
C GLY A 72 -2.50 1.39 13.55
N SER A 73 -3.09 1.48 12.36
CA SER A 73 -3.34 0.32 11.51
C SER A 73 -2.04 -0.40 11.13
N PRO A 74 -2.07 -1.73 10.93
CA PRO A 74 -0.88 -2.49 10.56
C PRO A 74 -0.35 -2.13 9.17
N VAL A 75 -1.17 -1.51 8.31
CA VAL A 75 -0.76 -0.94 7.03
C VAL A 75 -0.90 0.57 7.08
N LEU A 76 0.15 1.30 6.78
CA LEU A 76 0.15 2.76 6.76
C LEU A 76 0.46 3.29 5.37
N ILE A 77 -0.16 4.40 5.00
CA ILE A 77 0.07 5.10 3.74
C ILE A 77 0.59 6.50 4.03
N GLY A 78 1.80 6.81 3.57
CA GLY A 78 2.38 8.14 3.70
C GLY A 78 2.95 8.64 2.39
N THR A 79 3.29 9.92 2.35
CA THR A 79 3.85 10.59 1.17
C THR A 79 5.17 11.28 1.50
N ALA A 80 5.95 11.60 0.47
CA ALA A 80 6.99 12.62 0.59
C ALA A 80 6.36 13.96 1.03
N SER A 81 6.94 14.60 2.04
CA SER A 81 6.57 15.94 2.52
C SER A 81 7.02 17.05 1.59
#